data_AF-A0A089NMV2-F1
#
_entry.id   AF-A0A089NMV2-F1
#
_cell.length_a   1.000
_cell.length_b   1.000
_cell.length_c   1.000
_cell.angle_alpha   90.00
_cell.angle_beta   90.00
_cell.angle_gamma   90.00
#
_symmetry.space_group_name_H-M   'P 1'
#
loop_
_entity.id
_entity.type
_entity.pdbx_description
1 polymer ?
#
loop_
_entity_poly.entity_id
_entity_poly.type
_entity_poly.pdbx_seq_one_letter_code
_entity_poly.pdbx_strand_id
1 'polypeptide(L)'
;MMDSGARAIYGRLALSDARRVLPPHALADIFTAAFDTRKLILGVGPVIYPMAPDQAARALLPQARLRTQDDYIGCIIAGRKELFGDDEAALRAASSDTLQDLASRLLAEWPSGAAKVPQAGEAGSFFYVEMASCIPFDLQPETRVTLLGDAIHTMTPSLGRGANVALRDAGLLRNWIVKHHKGELSCDAALQAYEREMTTYGFEVVRRSADMGAKLLGQDPLSPS
;
A
#
# COMPACT_ATOMS: atom_id res chain seq x y z
N MET A 1 -0.24 -15.40 -7.50
CA MET A 1 -0.04 -14.58 -6.28
C MET A 1 0.12 -15.51 -5.09
N MET A 2 0.84 -15.07 -4.07
CA MET A 2 1.07 -15.78 -2.81
C MET A 2 0.57 -14.91 -1.66
N ASP A 3 -0.19 -15.51 -0.74
CA ASP A 3 -0.47 -14.90 0.57
C ASP A 3 0.85 -14.76 1.34
N SER A 4 1.18 -13.54 1.77
CA SER A 4 2.43 -13.31 2.51
C SER A 4 2.34 -13.69 3.99
N GLY A 5 1.16 -14.04 4.50
CA GLY A 5 0.91 -14.25 5.93
C GLY A 5 0.95 -12.97 6.76
N ALA A 6 1.13 -11.80 6.13
CA ALA A 6 1.02 -10.50 6.79
C ALA A 6 -0.38 -9.92 6.61
N ARG A 7 -0.85 -9.24 7.64
CA ARG A 7 -2.15 -8.55 7.69
C ARG A 7 -1.95 -7.12 8.16
N ALA A 8 -2.89 -6.26 7.80
CA ALA A 8 -2.97 -4.92 8.36
C ALA A 8 -4.41 -4.50 8.65
N ILE A 9 -4.54 -3.63 9.63
CA ILE A 9 -5.69 -2.77 9.81
C ILE A 9 -5.23 -1.35 9.49
N TYR A 10 -5.86 -0.76 8.48
CA TYR A 10 -5.70 0.64 8.15
C TYR A 10 -6.76 1.45 8.87
N GLY A 11 -6.48 2.72 9.13
CA GLY A 11 -7.42 3.70 9.63
C GLY A 11 -6.89 5.10 9.40
N ARG A 12 -7.66 6.10 9.83
CA ARG A 12 -7.18 7.49 9.85
C ARG A 12 -7.62 8.20 11.11
N LEU A 13 -6.88 9.24 11.46
CA LEU A 13 -7.19 10.18 12.53
C LEU A 13 -7.38 11.56 11.91
N ALA A 14 -8.37 12.31 12.40
CA ALA A 14 -8.40 13.74 12.17
C ALA A 14 -7.13 14.39 12.73
N LEU A 15 -6.58 15.40 12.04
CA LEU A 15 -5.33 16.02 12.44
C LEU A 15 -5.40 16.62 13.86
N SER A 16 -6.56 17.11 14.29
CA SER A 16 -6.82 17.62 15.64
C SER A 16 -6.64 16.55 16.72
N ASP A 17 -7.10 15.33 16.45
CA ASP A 17 -7.07 14.22 17.41
C ASP A 17 -5.67 13.59 17.44
N ALA A 18 -5.04 13.46 16.27
CA ALA A 18 -3.67 12.99 16.14
C ALA A 18 -2.69 13.85 16.98
N ARG A 19 -2.85 15.18 17.00
CA ARG A 19 -2.03 16.10 17.81
C ARG A 19 -2.09 15.84 19.32
N ARG A 20 -3.11 15.15 19.82
CA ARG A 20 -3.29 14.85 21.25
C ARG A 20 -2.60 13.56 21.67
N VAL A 21 -2.34 12.66 20.72
CA VAL A 21 -1.83 11.30 20.98
C VAL A 21 -0.45 11.03 20.38
N LEU A 22 -0.08 11.73 19.31
CA LEU A 22 1.20 11.58 18.62
C LEU A 22 2.20 12.68 19.01
N PRO A 23 3.50 12.34 19.06
CA PRO A 23 4.54 13.35 19.24
C PRO A 23 4.66 14.25 18.00
N PRO A 24 5.13 15.50 18.13
CA PRO A 24 5.20 16.45 17.02
C PRO A 24 5.99 15.96 15.79
N HIS A 25 7.06 15.19 15.99
CA HIS A 25 7.86 14.68 14.89
C HIS A 25 7.08 13.68 14.02
N ALA A 26 6.18 12.88 14.60
CA ALA A 26 5.36 11.92 13.86
C ALA A 26 4.30 12.61 12.97
N LEU A 27 4.02 13.89 13.21
CA LEU A 27 3.11 14.70 12.39
C LEU A 27 3.85 15.46 11.29
N ALA A 28 5.16 15.62 11.41
CA ALA A 28 6.00 16.39 10.49
C ALA A 28 6.79 15.50 9.52
N ASP A 29 6.99 14.23 9.86
CA ASP A 29 7.70 13.25 9.03
C ASP A 29 6.79 12.67 7.94
N ILE A 30 7.37 12.10 6.89
CA ILE A 30 6.65 11.45 5.79
C ILE A 30 5.97 10.16 6.29
N PHE A 31 6.66 9.40 7.14
CA PHE A 31 6.12 8.18 7.75
C PHE A 31 6.93 7.81 8.99
N THR A 32 6.26 7.64 10.13
CA THR A 32 6.87 7.17 11.38
C THR A 32 6.35 5.77 11.70
N ALA A 33 7.27 4.84 11.99
CA ALA A 33 6.94 3.47 12.36
C ALA A 33 7.57 3.09 13.70
N ALA A 34 6.79 2.40 14.53
CA ALA A 34 7.24 1.77 15.76
C ALA A 34 6.98 0.26 15.70
N PHE A 35 7.83 -0.52 16.36
CA PHE A 35 7.87 -1.98 16.28
C PHE A 35 8.04 -2.59 17.67
N ASP A 36 7.45 -3.76 17.90
CA ASP A 36 7.75 -4.58 19.07
C ASP A 36 8.41 -5.92 18.70
N THR A 37 8.69 -6.75 19.71
CA THR A 37 9.31 -8.06 19.56
C THR A 37 8.45 -9.08 18.81
N ARG A 38 7.13 -8.85 18.71
CA ARG A 38 6.19 -9.67 17.94
C ARG A 38 6.24 -9.33 16.45
N LYS A 39 7.04 -8.34 16.05
CA LYS A 39 7.03 -7.72 14.72
C LYS A 39 5.66 -7.10 14.38
N LEU A 40 4.94 -6.65 15.40
CA LEU A 40 3.77 -5.80 15.22
C LEU A 40 4.26 -4.37 14.96
N ILE A 41 3.67 -3.73 13.96
CA ILE A 41 4.00 -2.38 13.52
C ILE A 41 2.83 -1.46 13.82
N LEU A 42 3.12 -0.28 14.38
CA LEU A 42 2.27 0.90 14.25
C LEU A 42 2.99 1.89 13.32
N GLY A 43 2.42 2.10 12.13
CA GLY A 43 2.85 3.11 11.19
C GLY A 43 1.87 4.29 11.18
N VAL A 44 2.39 5.51 11.18
CA VAL A 44 1.59 6.73 11.01
C VAL A 44 2.23 7.64 9.97
N GLY A 45 1.40 8.29 9.16
CA GLY A 45 1.88 9.20 8.11
C GLY A 45 0.88 10.32 7.85
N PRO A 46 1.32 11.58 7.82
CA PRO A 46 0.44 12.70 7.51
C PRO A 46 0.08 12.72 6.03
N VAL A 47 -1.21 12.92 5.75
CA VAL A 47 -1.75 13.20 4.42
C VAL A 47 -2.26 14.64 4.45
N ILE A 48 -1.36 15.54 4.07
CA ILE A 48 -1.61 16.98 4.05
C ILE A 48 -1.76 17.41 2.60
N TYR A 49 -2.90 18.01 2.27
CA TYR A 49 -3.19 18.49 0.94
C TYR A 49 -2.84 19.98 0.83
N PRO A 50 -1.85 20.37 0.00
CA PRO A 50 -1.59 21.79 -0.28
C PRO A 50 -2.80 22.49 -0.93
N MET A 51 -3.65 21.71 -1.59
CA MET A 51 -4.93 22.12 -2.15
C MET A 51 -5.90 20.95 -1.98
N ALA A 52 -7.09 21.22 -1.46
CA ALA A 52 -8.11 20.20 -1.25
C ALA A 52 -8.40 19.42 -2.56
N PRO A 53 -8.54 18.08 -2.53
CA PRO A 53 -8.63 17.26 -3.74
C PRO A 53 -9.75 17.67 -4.72
N ASP A 54 -10.91 18.10 -4.21
CA ASP A 54 -12.04 18.57 -5.02
C ASP A 54 -11.76 19.94 -5.68
N GLN A 55 -10.98 20.80 -5.04
CA GLN A 55 -10.51 22.05 -5.64
C GLN A 55 -9.46 21.78 -6.73
N ALA A 56 -8.49 20.91 -6.45
CA ALA A 56 -7.47 20.50 -7.41
C ALA A 56 -8.09 19.84 -8.65
N ALA A 57 -9.09 18.98 -8.47
CA ALA A 57 -9.84 18.37 -9.57
C ALA A 57 -10.51 19.44 -10.44
N ARG A 58 -11.25 20.38 -9.84
CA ARG A 58 -11.90 21.48 -10.60
C ARG A 58 -10.92 22.33 -11.39
N ALA A 59 -9.72 22.57 -10.85
CA ALA A 59 -8.71 23.41 -11.48
C ALA A 59 -7.96 22.70 -12.63
N LEU A 60 -7.62 21.43 -12.47
CA LEU A 60 -6.70 20.72 -13.37
C LEU A 60 -7.40 19.73 -14.31
N LEU A 61 -8.49 19.11 -13.85
CA LEU A 61 -9.21 18.05 -14.55
C LEU A 61 -10.72 18.20 -14.27
N PRO A 62 -11.41 19.18 -14.87
CA PRO A 62 -12.82 19.50 -14.55
C PRO A 62 -13.80 18.31 -14.68
N GLN A 63 -13.44 17.31 -15.48
CA GLN A 63 -14.16 16.06 -15.66
C GLN A 63 -14.01 15.08 -14.48
N ALA A 64 -12.95 15.21 -13.68
CA ALA A 64 -12.71 14.38 -12.51
C ALA A 64 -13.62 14.84 -11.35
N ARG A 65 -14.29 13.89 -10.71
CA ARG A 65 -15.11 14.15 -9.53
C ARG A 65 -14.44 13.55 -8.29
N LEU A 66 -13.58 14.34 -7.67
CA LEU A 66 -13.01 14.01 -6.37
C LEU A 66 -13.87 14.60 -5.25
N ARG A 67 -14.01 13.87 -4.15
CA ARG A 67 -14.70 14.35 -2.95
C ARG A 67 -13.79 15.32 -2.19
N THR A 68 -14.39 16.25 -1.47
CA THR A 68 -13.67 17.03 -0.47
C THR A 68 -13.11 16.09 0.59
N GLN A 69 -11.86 16.30 0.97
CA GLN A 69 -11.17 15.52 1.98
C GLN A 69 -10.27 16.46 2.76
N ASP A 70 -10.48 16.49 4.08
CA ASP A 70 -9.63 17.23 5.00
C ASP A 70 -8.30 16.49 5.22
N ASP A 71 -7.30 17.24 5.69
CA ASP A 71 -6.03 16.69 6.14
C ASP A 71 -6.22 15.66 7.26
N TYR A 72 -5.47 14.57 7.19
CA TYR A 72 -5.57 13.48 8.16
C TYR A 72 -4.21 12.83 8.41
N ILE A 73 -4.13 12.05 9.49
CA ILE A 73 -3.01 11.13 9.71
C ILE A 73 -3.52 9.73 9.38
N GLY A 74 -2.92 9.07 8.39
CA GLY A 74 -3.15 7.65 8.15
C GLY A 74 -2.46 6.83 9.23
N CYS A 75 -3.11 5.78 9.72
CA CYS A 75 -2.49 4.81 10.62
C CYS A 75 -2.61 3.38 10.07
N ILE A 76 -1.57 2.60 10.29
CA ILE A 76 -1.47 1.19 9.91
C ILE A 76 -1.03 0.40 11.13
N ILE A 77 -1.79 -0.64 11.46
CA ILE A 77 -1.40 -1.66 12.42
C ILE A 77 -1.16 -2.92 11.62
N ALA A 78 0.08 -3.37 11.51
CA ALA A 78 0.44 -4.48 10.62
C ALA A 78 1.32 -5.51 11.30
N GLY A 79 1.15 -6.78 10.94
CA GLY A 79 1.95 -7.87 11.50
C GLY A 79 1.55 -9.23 10.92
N ARG A 80 2.05 -10.28 11.56
CA ARG A 80 1.69 -11.67 11.30
C ARG A 80 0.19 -11.93 11.49
N LYS A 81 -0.42 -12.71 10.60
CA LYS A 81 -1.86 -13.06 10.66
C LYS A 81 -2.27 -13.67 12.00
N GLU A 82 -1.37 -14.42 12.63
CA GLU A 82 -1.60 -15.09 13.91
C GLU A 82 -1.88 -14.10 15.06
N LEU A 83 -1.50 -12.82 14.90
CA LEU A 83 -1.82 -11.77 15.88
C LEU A 83 -3.28 -11.30 15.78
N PHE A 84 -3.92 -11.41 14.61
CA PHE A 84 -5.24 -10.84 14.34
C PHE A 84 -6.39 -11.83 14.64
N GLY A 85 -6.07 -13.12 14.82
CA GLY A 85 -7.02 -14.19 15.07
C GLY A 85 -7.14 -15.15 13.88
N ASP A 86 -7.80 -16.29 14.11
CA ASP A 86 -7.82 -17.42 13.18
C ASP A 86 -8.99 -17.36 12.17
N ASP A 87 -10.02 -16.54 12.43
CA ASP A 87 -11.20 -16.42 11.56
C ASP A 87 -11.06 -15.24 10.58
N GLU A 88 -10.38 -15.48 9.46
CA GLU A 88 -10.20 -14.48 8.41
C GLU A 88 -11.52 -14.06 7.76
N ALA A 89 -12.51 -14.94 7.67
CA ALA A 89 -13.80 -14.61 7.08
C ALA A 89 -14.53 -13.58 7.95
N ALA A 90 -14.48 -13.76 9.28
CA ALA A 90 -15.00 -12.78 10.22
C ALA A 90 -14.24 -11.44 10.14
N LEU A 91 -12.90 -11.46 10.01
CA LEU A 91 -12.10 -10.23 9.87
C LEU A 91 -12.43 -9.46 8.59
N ARG A 92 -12.62 -10.15 7.46
CA ARG A 92 -13.05 -9.54 6.19
C ARG A 92 -14.43 -8.89 6.29
N ALA A 93 -15.34 -9.49 7.05
CA ALA A 93 -16.71 -9.02 7.24
C ALA A 93 -16.88 -8.05 8.41
N ALA A 94 -15.83 -7.82 9.22
CA ALA A 94 -15.89 -7.01 10.41
C ALA A 94 -16.21 -5.54 10.09
N SER A 95 -16.96 -4.90 10.98
CA SER A 95 -17.19 -3.45 10.88
C SER A 95 -15.91 -2.68 11.22
N SER A 96 -15.86 -1.42 10.78
CA SER A 96 -14.78 -0.50 11.18
C SER A 96 -14.62 -0.46 12.70
N ASP A 97 -15.70 -0.39 13.47
CA ASP A 97 -15.63 -0.31 14.93
C ASP A 97 -15.00 -1.57 15.53
N THR A 98 -15.37 -2.76 15.03
CA THR A 98 -14.75 -4.02 15.45
C THR A 98 -13.26 -4.08 15.11
N LEU A 99 -12.86 -3.55 13.95
CA LEU A 99 -11.46 -3.48 13.54
C LEU A 99 -10.67 -2.45 14.36
N GLN A 100 -11.28 -1.31 14.70
CA GLN A 100 -10.69 -0.31 15.58
C GLN A 100 -10.48 -0.85 17.00
N ASP A 101 -11.44 -1.62 17.52
CA ASP A 101 -11.32 -2.31 18.79
C ASP A 101 -10.21 -3.36 18.76
N LEU A 102 -10.10 -4.13 17.67
CA LEU A 102 -9.01 -5.09 17.48
C LEU A 102 -7.65 -4.40 17.43
N ALA A 103 -7.52 -3.33 16.65
CA ALA A 103 -6.29 -2.51 16.59
C ALA A 103 -5.92 -1.95 17.97
N SER A 104 -6.90 -1.50 18.76
CA SER A 104 -6.69 -1.03 20.13
C SER A 104 -6.18 -2.14 21.05
N ARG A 105 -6.73 -3.37 20.95
CA ARG A 105 -6.27 -4.53 21.73
C ARG A 105 -4.85 -4.95 21.38
N LEU A 106 -4.49 -4.95 20.10
CA LEU A 106 -3.15 -5.32 19.62
C LEU A 106 -2.05 -4.44 20.23
N LEU A 107 -2.37 -3.15 20.46
CA LEU A 107 -1.47 -2.15 21.00
C LEU A 107 -1.68 -1.87 22.50
N ALA A 108 -2.52 -2.63 23.21
CA ALA A 108 -2.91 -2.32 24.59
C ALA A 108 -1.72 -2.25 25.57
N GLU A 109 -0.68 -3.07 25.35
CA GLU A 109 0.52 -3.13 26.18
C GLU A 109 1.62 -2.16 25.73
N TRP A 110 1.39 -1.41 24.64
CA TRP A 110 2.37 -0.44 24.14
C TRP A 110 2.37 0.83 25.00
N PRO A 111 3.45 1.64 24.95
CA PRO A 111 3.48 2.95 25.60
C PRO A 111 2.28 3.82 25.23
N SER A 112 1.82 4.63 26.18
CA SER A 112 0.51 5.31 26.15
C SER A 112 0.26 6.19 24.92
N GLY A 113 1.31 6.73 24.28
CA GLY A 113 1.16 7.45 23.02
C GLY A 113 0.68 6.54 21.88
N ALA A 114 1.37 5.41 21.66
CA ALA A 114 1.05 4.46 20.61
C ALA A 114 -0.26 3.69 20.86
N ALA A 115 -0.51 3.27 22.11
CA ALA A 115 -1.70 2.51 22.49
C ALA A 115 -3.02 3.30 22.26
N LYS A 116 -2.97 4.63 22.33
CA LYS A 116 -4.13 5.50 22.14
C LYS A 116 -4.41 5.86 20.68
N VAL A 117 -3.50 5.56 19.74
CA VAL A 117 -3.67 5.95 18.34
C VAL A 117 -4.93 5.37 17.72
N PRO A 118 -5.22 4.05 17.82
CA PRO A 118 -6.44 3.51 17.23
C PRO A 118 -7.70 4.09 17.89
N GLN A 119 -7.68 4.36 19.20
CA GLN A 119 -8.82 4.93 19.93
C GLN A 119 -9.13 6.38 19.51
N ALA A 120 -8.14 7.13 19.06
CA ALA A 120 -8.30 8.48 18.52
C ALA A 120 -8.64 8.49 17.00
N GLY A 121 -8.82 7.31 16.40
CA GLY A 121 -9.20 7.15 15.01
C GLY A 121 -10.62 7.61 14.71
N GLU A 122 -10.81 8.07 13.48
CA GLU A 122 -12.11 8.48 12.97
C GLU A 122 -13.03 7.25 12.84
N ALA A 123 -14.24 7.37 13.40
CA ALA A 123 -15.26 6.33 13.33
C ALA A 123 -15.58 5.98 11.87
N GLY A 124 -15.75 4.69 11.56
CA GLY A 124 -16.03 4.23 10.21
C GLY A 124 -14.83 4.20 9.25
N SER A 125 -13.62 4.57 9.69
CA SER A 125 -12.45 4.66 8.81
C SER A 125 -11.55 3.42 8.77
N PHE A 126 -11.79 2.44 9.63
CA PHE A 126 -10.92 1.28 9.77
C PHE A 126 -11.32 0.15 8.82
N PHE A 127 -10.32 -0.46 8.17
CA PHE A 127 -10.52 -1.58 7.26
C PHE A 127 -9.36 -2.57 7.29
N TYR A 128 -9.66 -3.83 7.00
CA TYR A 128 -8.72 -4.94 7.05
C TYR A 128 -8.12 -5.23 5.68
N VAL A 129 -6.83 -5.55 5.65
CA VAL A 129 -6.07 -5.86 4.44
C VAL A 129 -5.26 -7.14 4.62
N GLU A 130 -5.45 -8.06 3.68
CA GLU A 130 -4.58 -9.20 3.47
C GLU A 130 -3.48 -8.83 2.48
N MET A 131 -2.23 -8.97 2.91
CA MET A 131 -1.11 -8.62 2.07
C MET A 131 -0.71 -9.82 1.21
N ALA A 132 -0.60 -9.61 -0.09
CA ALA A 132 -0.13 -10.61 -1.03
C ALA A 132 1.10 -10.11 -1.79
N SER A 133 1.88 -11.06 -2.31
CA SER A 133 2.98 -10.79 -3.23
C SER A 133 2.82 -11.61 -4.50
N CYS A 134 3.19 -11.03 -5.63
CA CYS A 134 3.32 -11.75 -6.88
C CYS A 134 4.54 -12.68 -6.80
N ILE A 135 4.42 -13.92 -7.28
CA ILE A 135 5.60 -14.76 -7.52
C ILE A 135 6.07 -14.41 -8.93
N PRO A 136 7.31 -13.91 -9.14
CA PRO A 136 7.84 -13.63 -10.46
C PRO A 136 7.70 -14.82 -11.39
N PHE A 137 7.30 -14.56 -12.63
CA PHE A 137 7.06 -15.57 -13.65
C PHE A 137 7.43 -15.04 -15.02
N ASP A 138 7.59 -15.96 -15.99
CA ASP A 138 7.84 -15.57 -17.38
C ASP A 138 6.54 -15.15 -18.05
N LEU A 139 6.34 -13.83 -18.18
CA LEU A 139 5.20 -13.25 -18.87
C LEU A 139 5.24 -13.65 -20.35
N GLN A 140 4.21 -14.37 -20.78
CA GLN A 140 4.06 -14.76 -22.19
C GLN A 140 3.49 -13.57 -22.98
N PRO A 141 4.05 -13.25 -24.17
CA PRO A 141 3.55 -12.16 -24.98
C PRO A 141 2.10 -12.39 -25.42
N GLU A 142 1.30 -11.33 -25.38
CA GLU A 142 -0.06 -11.33 -25.94
C GLU A 142 -0.26 -10.19 -26.94
N THR A 143 -1.16 -10.41 -27.89
CA THR A 143 -1.42 -9.39 -28.91
C THR A 143 -2.26 -8.25 -28.35
N ARG A 144 -1.73 -7.02 -28.43
CA ARG A 144 -2.43 -5.77 -28.06
C ARG A 144 -2.93 -5.69 -26.61
N VAL A 145 -2.50 -6.60 -25.74
CA VAL A 145 -2.86 -6.64 -24.31
C VAL A 145 -1.57 -6.77 -23.52
N THR A 146 -1.46 -6.02 -22.44
CA THR A 146 -0.32 -6.09 -21.51
C THR A 146 -0.76 -5.69 -20.11
N LEU A 147 0.13 -5.82 -19.13
CA LEU A 147 -0.14 -5.54 -17.72
C LEU A 147 0.75 -4.39 -17.21
N LEU A 148 0.32 -3.71 -16.15
CA LEU A 148 1.09 -2.69 -15.45
C LEU A 148 0.67 -2.59 -13.98
N GLY A 149 1.56 -2.07 -13.13
CA GLY A 149 1.32 -1.88 -11.70
C GLY A 149 1.01 -3.18 -10.99
N ASP A 150 0.06 -3.13 -10.06
CA ASP A 150 -0.28 -4.28 -9.21
C ASP A 150 -0.84 -5.47 -10.01
N ALA A 151 -1.37 -5.25 -11.22
CA ALA A 151 -1.87 -6.33 -12.07
C ALA A 151 -0.79 -7.37 -12.45
N ILE A 152 0.50 -6.99 -12.42
CA ILE A 152 1.64 -7.86 -12.73
C ILE A 152 2.63 -7.96 -11.56
N HIS A 153 2.75 -6.90 -10.75
CA HIS A 153 3.76 -6.78 -9.71
C HIS A 153 3.18 -6.46 -8.33
N THR A 154 1.98 -6.96 -8.00
CA THR A 154 1.44 -6.86 -6.63
C THR A 154 2.52 -7.24 -5.61
N MET A 155 2.69 -6.42 -4.57
CA MET A 155 3.71 -6.61 -3.55
C MET A 155 3.23 -6.09 -2.20
N THR A 156 3.79 -6.63 -1.11
CA THR A 156 3.54 -6.04 0.20
C THR A 156 4.15 -4.64 0.31
N PRO A 157 3.51 -3.69 1.03
CA PRO A 157 3.92 -2.28 1.04
C PRO A 157 5.20 -2.02 1.83
N SER A 158 5.98 -3.04 2.18
CA SER A 158 7.15 -2.95 3.07
C SER A 158 8.28 -2.04 2.56
N LEU A 159 8.29 -1.70 1.26
CA LEU A 159 9.20 -0.69 0.69
C LEU A 159 8.51 0.62 0.27
N GLY A 160 7.17 0.71 0.33
CA GLY A 160 6.43 1.89 -0.14
C GLY A 160 6.63 2.20 -1.65
N ARG A 161 6.94 1.19 -2.47
CA ARG A 161 7.33 1.38 -3.87
C ARG A 161 6.24 1.06 -4.90
N GLY A 162 5.17 0.36 -4.55
CA GLY A 162 4.14 -0.11 -5.50
C GLY A 162 3.61 0.99 -6.43
N ALA A 163 3.12 2.10 -5.85
CA ALA A 163 2.62 3.24 -6.64
C ALA A 163 3.69 3.87 -7.55
N ASN A 164 4.94 3.95 -7.08
CA ASN A 164 6.05 4.47 -7.89
C ASN A 164 6.40 3.55 -9.06
N VAL A 165 6.31 2.23 -8.85
CA VAL A 165 6.49 1.23 -9.90
C VAL A 165 5.37 1.36 -10.93
N ALA A 166 4.10 1.42 -10.51
CA ALA A 166 2.98 1.61 -11.43
C ALA A 166 3.09 2.88 -12.30
N LEU A 167 3.53 4.00 -11.71
CA LEU A 167 3.78 5.24 -12.45
C LEU A 167 4.94 5.10 -13.45
N ARG A 168 6.01 4.37 -13.07
CA ARG A 168 7.12 4.05 -13.97
C ARG A 168 6.64 3.18 -15.12
N ASP A 169 5.83 2.17 -14.86
CA ASP A 169 5.24 1.28 -15.86
C ASP A 169 4.43 2.10 -16.89
N ALA A 170 3.57 3.00 -16.42
CA ALA A 170 2.77 3.87 -17.28
C ALA A 170 3.64 4.78 -18.16
N GLY A 171 4.69 5.39 -17.59
CA GLY A 171 5.65 6.22 -18.34
C GLY A 171 6.43 5.43 -19.39
N LEU A 172 6.83 4.20 -19.05
CA LEU A 172 7.53 3.30 -19.96
C LEU A 172 6.62 2.82 -21.10
N LEU A 173 5.41 2.36 -20.78
CA LEU A 173 4.43 1.92 -21.76
C LEU A 173 4.09 3.03 -22.75
N ARG A 174 3.90 4.26 -22.27
CA ARG A 174 3.71 5.44 -23.12
C ARG A 174 4.82 5.58 -24.17
N ASN A 175 6.09 5.43 -23.78
CA ASN A 175 7.22 5.57 -24.70
C ASN A 175 7.14 4.55 -25.84
N TRP A 176 6.81 3.30 -25.53
CA TRP A 176 6.69 2.24 -26.53
C TRP A 176 5.46 2.42 -27.43
N ILE A 177 4.33 2.86 -26.89
CA ILE A 177 3.14 3.22 -27.67
C ILE A 177 3.45 4.35 -28.67
N VAL A 178 4.19 5.37 -28.24
CA VAL A 178 4.57 6.50 -29.13
C VAL A 178 5.45 6.03 -30.29
N LYS A 179 6.40 5.12 -30.05
CA LYS A 179 7.24 4.54 -31.13
C LYS A 179 6.39 3.77 -32.15
N HIS A 180 5.43 2.97 -31.67
CA HIS A 180 4.49 2.28 -32.55
C HIS A 180 3.65 3.27 -33.37
N HIS A 181 3.10 4.30 -32.73
CA HIS A 181 2.30 5.32 -33.41
C HIS A 181 3.07 6.06 -34.53
N LYS A 182 4.37 6.25 -34.36
CA LYS A 182 5.26 6.84 -35.38
C LYS A 182 5.65 5.88 -36.50
N GLY A 183 5.22 4.62 -36.45
CA GLY A 183 5.58 3.59 -37.43
C GLY A 183 7.00 3.03 -37.26
N GLU A 184 7.67 3.29 -36.14
CA GLU A 184 9.04 2.82 -35.89
C GLU A 184 9.07 1.30 -35.56
N LEU A 185 7.99 0.78 -34.98
CA LEU A 185 7.85 -0.61 -34.54
C LEU A 185 6.41 -1.11 -34.76
N SER A 186 6.25 -2.43 -34.92
CA SER A 186 4.93 -3.06 -34.79
C SER A 186 4.42 -2.96 -33.35
N CYS A 187 3.11 -3.10 -33.15
CA CYS A 187 2.50 -3.09 -31.82
C CYS A 187 3.10 -4.20 -30.94
N ASP A 188 3.22 -5.41 -31.49
CA ASP A 188 3.77 -6.56 -30.76
C ASP A 188 5.23 -6.35 -30.36
N ALA A 189 6.07 -5.78 -31.25
CA ALA A 189 7.46 -5.48 -30.93
C ALA A 189 7.59 -4.40 -29.84
N ALA A 190 6.71 -3.40 -29.85
CA ALA A 190 6.67 -2.37 -28.82
C ALA A 190 6.25 -2.94 -27.45
N LEU A 191 5.24 -3.82 -27.42
CA LEU A 191 4.78 -4.48 -26.19
C LEU A 191 5.84 -5.44 -25.63
N GLN A 192 6.47 -6.27 -26.46
CA GLN A 192 7.54 -7.17 -26.02
C GLN A 192 8.72 -6.39 -25.41
N ALA A 193 9.08 -5.25 -26.00
CA ALA A 193 10.14 -4.40 -25.47
C ALA A 193 9.75 -3.77 -24.11
N TYR A 194 8.50 -3.31 -23.98
CA TYR A 194 7.94 -2.85 -22.72
C TYR A 194 7.96 -3.94 -21.64
N GLU A 195 7.41 -5.12 -21.95
CA GLU A 195 7.23 -6.23 -21.01
C GLU A 195 8.56 -6.75 -20.49
N ARG A 196 9.57 -6.87 -21.36
CA ARG A 196 10.91 -7.30 -20.96
C ARG A 196 11.54 -6.35 -19.93
N GLU A 197 11.43 -5.04 -20.15
CA GLU A 197 12.00 -4.06 -19.23
C GLU A 197 11.18 -3.98 -17.94
N MET A 198 9.85 -3.92 -18.06
CA MET A 198 8.90 -3.83 -16.97
C MET A 198 9.03 -4.99 -15.99
N THR A 199 9.00 -6.23 -16.49
CA THR A 199 9.14 -7.45 -15.65
C THR A 199 10.48 -7.51 -14.94
N THR A 200 11.57 -7.05 -15.58
CA THR A 200 12.91 -7.05 -14.97
C THR A 200 12.94 -6.22 -13.69
N TYR A 201 12.62 -4.92 -13.76
CA TYR A 201 12.69 -4.09 -12.55
C TYR A 201 11.53 -4.35 -11.60
N GLY A 202 10.34 -4.66 -12.11
CA GLY A 202 9.17 -4.88 -11.26
C GLY A 202 9.31 -6.11 -10.39
N PHE A 203 9.73 -7.25 -10.96
CA PHE A 203 10.00 -8.45 -10.18
C PHE A 203 11.21 -8.32 -9.24
N GLU A 204 12.19 -7.48 -9.57
CA GLU A 204 13.26 -7.14 -8.62
C GLU A 204 12.70 -6.42 -7.39
N VAL A 205 11.81 -5.45 -7.58
CA VAL A 205 11.17 -4.71 -6.48
C VAL A 205 10.24 -5.61 -5.67
N VAL A 206 9.53 -6.54 -6.32
CA VAL A 206 8.71 -7.56 -5.63
C VAL A 206 9.58 -8.39 -4.68
N ARG A 207 10.70 -8.95 -5.16
CA ARG A 207 11.62 -9.74 -4.33
C ARG A 207 12.17 -8.93 -3.15
N ARG A 208 12.62 -7.70 -3.39
CA ARG A 208 13.13 -6.82 -2.32
C ARG A 208 12.05 -6.45 -1.30
N SER A 209 10.81 -6.25 -1.74
CA SER A 209 9.66 -6.01 -0.84
C SER A 209 9.36 -7.26 -0.01
N ALA A 210 9.48 -8.44 -0.61
CA ALA A 210 9.34 -9.71 0.09
C ALA A 210 10.40 -9.88 1.20
N ASP A 211 11.66 -9.61 0.89
CA ASP A 211 12.77 -9.67 1.86
C ASP A 211 12.59 -8.66 3.00
N MET A 212 12.15 -7.45 2.67
CA MET A 212 11.93 -6.41 3.66
C MET A 212 10.75 -6.75 4.57
N GLY A 213 9.62 -7.22 4.03
CA GLY A 213 8.48 -7.62 4.86
C GLY A 213 8.75 -8.85 5.71
N ALA A 214 9.65 -9.76 5.30
CA ALA A 214 10.08 -10.86 6.17
C ALA A 214 10.84 -10.33 7.42
N LYS A 215 11.64 -9.29 7.23
CA LYS A 215 12.37 -8.62 8.32
C LYS A 215 11.42 -7.81 9.22
N LEU A 216 10.57 -6.97 8.62
CA LEU A 216 9.73 -6.01 9.34
C LEU A 216 8.45 -6.60 9.93
N LEU A 217 7.76 -7.47 9.18
CA LEU A 217 6.44 -8.02 9.51
C LEU A 217 6.48 -9.51 9.85
N GLY A 218 7.60 -10.18 9.61
CA GLY A 218 7.68 -11.64 9.69
C GLY A 218 6.95 -12.36 8.58
N GLN A 219 6.60 -11.68 7.48
CA GLN A 219 5.87 -12.29 6.37
C GLN A 219 6.63 -13.51 5.80
N ASP A 220 5.89 -14.45 5.22
CA ASP A 220 6.45 -15.65 4.62
C ASP A 220 7.39 -15.27 3.46
N PRO A 221 8.55 -15.95 3.33
CA PRO A 221 9.48 -15.67 2.25
C PRO A 221 8.81 -15.98 0.91
N LEU A 222 9.18 -15.23 -0.11
CA LEU A 222 8.69 -15.48 -1.46
C LEU A 222 9.14 -16.88 -1.89
N SER A 223 8.20 -17.71 -2.37
CA SER A 223 8.58 -19.04 -2.89
C SER A 223 9.56 -18.89 -4.06
N PRO A 224 10.60 -19.74 -4.16
CA PRO A 224 11.45 -19.77 -5.34
C PRO A 224 10.59 -20.13 -6.57
N SER A 225 10.76 -19.37 -7.65
CA SER A 225 10.22 -19.65 -8.98
C SER A 225 10.95 -20.82 -9.63
#